data_AF-A2HBC4-F1
#
_entry.id   AF-A2HBC4-F1
#
_cell.length_a   1.000
_cell.length_b   1.000
_cell.length_c   1.000
_cell.angle_alpha   90.00
_cell.angle_beta   90.00
_cell.angle_gamma   90.00
#
_symmetry.space_group_name_H-M   'P 1'
#
loop_
_entity.id
_entity.type
_entity.pdbx_description
1 polymer ?
#
loop_
_entity_poly.entity_id
_entity_poly.type
_entity_poly.pdbx_seq_one_letter_code
_entity_poly.pdbx_strand_id
1 'polypeptide(L)'
;MLEKKFADIDKKFENVLKKNKRKLENAQIKPIHEKFLFAQNGITGLIAPPGSGKTFTYLKMAAQQQELDEKNPFYELVVICSTSGQFDQTVNSFKDIIKKS
;
A
#
# COMPACT_ATOMS: atom_id res chain seq x y z
N MET A 1 23.36 3.51 37.36
CA MET A 1 21.95 3.61 37.84
C MET A 1 20.94 3.81 36.71
N LEU A 2 21.30 4.55 35.65
CA LEU A 2 20.46 4.77 34.47
C LEU A 2 20.35 3.52 33.57
N GLU A 3 21.46 2.81 33.35
CA GLU A 3 21.52 1.60 32.51
C GLU A 3 20.60 0.49 33.02
N LYS A 4 20.53 0.30 34.35
CA LYS A 4 19.61 -0.68 34.95
C LYS A 4 18.14 -0.31 34.69
N LYS A 5 17.81 0.99 34.73
CA LYS A 5 16.46 1.47 34.40
C LYS A 5 16.12 1.25 32.92
N PHE A 6 17.09 1.44 32.02
CA PHE A 6 16.90 1.15 30.59
C PHE A 6 16.73 -0.35 30.33
N ALA A 7 17.57 -1.19 30.95
CA ALA A 7 17.42 -2.64 30.85
C ALA A 7 16.06 -3.15 31.38
N ASP A 8 15.54 -2.56 32.46
CA ASP A 8 14.20 -2.86 32.98
C ASP A 8 13.09 -2.42 32.01
N ILE A 9 13.29 -1.32 31.28
CA ILE A 9 12.37 -0.87 30.22
C ILE A 9 12.40 -1.85 29.05
N ASP A 10 13.58 -2.20 28.55
CA ASP A 10 13.73 -3.13 27.43
C ASP A 10 13.06 -4.47 27.73
N LYS A 11 13.24 -4.98 28.96
CA LYS A 11 12.61 -6.23 29.40
C LYS A 11 11.08 -6.14 29.43
N LYS A 12 10.51 -4.99 29.80
CA LYS A 12 9.06 -4.75 29.72
C LYS A 12 8.58 -4.73 28.27
N PHE A 13 9.30 -4.06 27.38
CA PHE A 13 8.97 -4.01 25.96
C PHE A 13 9.07 -5.39 25.30
N GLU A 14 10.10 -6.17 25.59
CA GLU A 14 10.22 -7.56 25.13
C GLU A 14 9.05 -8.43 25.58
N ASN A 15 8.61 -8.31 26.83
CA ASN A 15 7.47 -9.08 27.35
C ASN A 15 6.18 -8.70 26.61
N VAL A 16 5.95 -7.42 26.34
CA VAL A 16 4.81 -6.95 25.56
C VAL A 16 4.90 -7.43 24.11
N LEU A 17 6.08 -7.36 23.49
CA LEU A 17 6.33 -7.87 22.14
C LEU A 17 6.04 -9.37 22.05
N LYS A 18 6.58 -10.19 22.95
CA LYS A 18 6.36 -11.64 22.99
C LYS A 18 4.89 -11.98 23.18
N LYS A 19 4.20 -11.29 24.09
CA LYS A 19 2.76 -11.49 24.35
C LYS A 19 1.88 -11.13 23.14
N ASN A 20 2.28 -10.12 22.36
CA ASN A 20 1.49 -9.60 21.24
C ASN A 20 2.05 -9.99 19.86
N LYS A 21 3.06 -10.86 19.80
CA LYS A 21 3.85 -11.15 18.59
C LYS A 21 2.98 -11.39 17.35
N ARG A 22 1.99 -12.28 17.44
CA ARG A 22 1.08 -12.59 16.31
C ARG A 22 0.27 -11.39 15.84
N LYS A 23 -0.22 -10.55 16.77
CA LYS A 23 -0.97 -9.34 16.42
C LYS A 23 -0.08 -8.29 15.77
N LEU A 24 1.13 -8.11 16.29
CA LEU A 24 2.11 -7.16 15.77
C LEU A 24 2.66 -7.60 14.41
N GLU A 25 2.92 -8.89 14.21
CA GLU A 25 3.34 -9.45 12.92
C GLU A 25 2.26 -9.31 11.83
N ASN A 26 0.99 -9.40 12.19
CA ASN A 26 -0.13 -9.14 11.28
C ASN A 26 -0.36 -7.64 11.04
N ALA A 27 0.02 -6.78 12.00
CA ALA A 27 -0.05 -5.33 11.88
C ALA A 27 1.16 -4.74 11.13
N GLN A 28 2.24 -5.50 10.97
CA GLN A 28 3.31 -5.14 10.06
C GLN A 28 2.74 -5.11 8.66
N ILE A 29 2.65 -3.91 8.09
CA ILE A 29 2.56 -3.78 6.65
C ILE A 29 3.82 -4.47 6.12
N LYS A 30 3.68 -5.55 5.36
CA LYS A 30 4.80 -6.26 4.72
C LYS A 30 4.66 -6.06 3.21
N PRO A 31 5.77 -5.90 2.47
CA PRO A 31 5.73 -5.92 1.03
C PRO A 31 5.03 -7.20 0.57
N ILE A 32 4.02 -7.07 -0.29
CA ILE A 32 3.24 -8.22 -0.77
C ILE A 32 4.02 -8.98 -1.83
N HIS A 33 4.91 -8.29 -2.56
CA HIS A 33 5.77 -8.93 -3.55
C HIS A 33 7.16 -8.30 -3.57
N GLU A 34 8.19 -9.15 -3.43
CA GLU A 34 9.59 -8.73 -3.32
C GLU A 34 10.11 -7.97 -4.55
N LYS A 35 9.54 -8.21 -5.74
CA LYS A 35 10.06 -7.66 -7.01
C LYS A 35 9.14 -6.66 -7.70
N PHE A 36 7.91 -6.47 -7.22
CA PHE A 36 6.99 -5.55 -7.88
C PHE A 36 7.07 -4.19 -7.20
N LEU A 37 7.54 -3.18 -7.94
CA LEU A 37 7.89 -1.86 -7.41
C LEU A 37 6.77 -1.22 -6.57
N PHE A 38 5.52 -1.49 -6.94
CA PHE A 38 4.32 -0.91 -6.31
C PHE A 38 3.64 -1.84 -5.29
N ALA A 39 4.19 -3.03 -5.07
CA ALA A 39 3.74 -3.98 -4.02
C ALA A 39 4.63 -3.90 -2.77
N GLN A 40 5.52 -2.90 -2.72
CA GLN A 40 6.34 -2.55 -1.57
C GLN A 40 5.59 -1.54 -0.71
N ASN A 41 5.81 -1.58 0.60
CA ASN A 41 5.24 -0.57 1.48
C ASN A 41 5.94 0.77 1.25
N GLY A 42 5.16 1.83 1.08
CA GLY A 42 5.72 3.16 0.98
C GLY A 42 4.90 4.07 0.07
N ILE A 43 5.51 5.21 -0.25
CA ILE A 43 4.93 6.20 -1.15
C ILE A 43 5.59 6.02 -2.51
N THR A 44 4.78 5.92 -3.56
CA THR A 44 5.27 5.97 -4.94
C THR A 44 4.72 7.18 -5.67
N GLY A 45 5.61 8.00 -6.22
CA GLY A 45 5.24 9.16 -7.02
C GLY A 45 5.50 8.93 -8.51
N LEU A 46 4.52 9.26 -9.35
CA LEU A 46 4.69 9.35 -10.80
C LEU A 46 4.62 10.81 -11.22
N ILE A 47 5.77 11.42 -11.47
CA ILE A 47 5.89 12.83 -11.85
C ILE A 47 6.18 12.89 -13.35
N ALA A 48 5.24 13.44 -14.12
CA ALA A 48 5.38 13.55 -15.57
C ALA A 48 4.48 14.67 -16.13
N PRO A 49 4.80 15.22 -17.32
CA PRO A 49 4.01 16.28 -17.96
C PRO A 49 2.53 15.93 -18.17
N PRO A 50 1.63 16.91 -18.35
CA PRO A 50 0.25 16.66 -18.79
C PRO A 50 0.22 15.81 -20.07
N GLY A 51 -0.73 14.88 -20.17
CA GLY A 51 -0.85 13.98 -21.33
C GLY A 51 0.12 12.78 -21.35
N SER A 52 1.05 12.65 -20.40
CA SER A 52 2.02 11.55 -20.35
C SER A 52 1.44 10.18 -19.93
N GLY A 53 0.11 10.04 -19.88
CA GLY A 53 -0.54 8.78 -19.50
C GLY A 53 -0.48 8.43 -18.01
N LYS A 54 -0.32 9.40 -17.09
CA LYS A 54 -0.27 9.13 -15.64
C LYS A 54 -1.46 8.29 -15.14
N THR A 55 -2.68 8.71 -15.47
CA THR A 55 -3.92 8.00 -15.11
C THR A 55 -3.92 6.58 -15.64
N PHE A 56 -3.54 6.39 -16.92
CA PHE A 56 -3.42 5.06 -17.52
C PHE A 56 -2.44 4.16 -16.77
N THR A 57 -1.26 4.70 -16.41
CA THR A 57 -0.25 3.96 -15.65
C THR A 57 -0.78 3.51 -14.29
N TYR A 58 -1.45 4.40 -13.54
CA TYR A 58 -2.04 4.05 -12.25
C TYR A 58 -3.12 2.96 -12.36
N LEU A 59 -4.02 3.07 -13.36
CA LEU A 59 -5.07 2.07 -13.58
C LEU A 59 -4.48 0.72 -13.99
N LYS A 60 -3.45 0.73 -14.85
CA LYS A 60 -2.72 -0.49 -15.23
C LYS A 60 -2.06 -1.13 -14.02
N MET A 61 -1.44 -0.34 -13.14
CA MET A 61 -0.86 -0.85 -11.91
C MET A 61 -1.90 -1.48 -10.98
N ALA A 62 -3.05 -0.82 -10.79
CA ALA A 62 -4.15 -1.37 -10.00
C ALA A 62 -4.66 -2.70 -10.58
N ALA A 63 -4.82 -2.79 -11.90
CA ALA A 63 -5.19 -4.03 -12.58
C ALA A 63 -4.11 -5.11 -12.45
N GLN A 64 -2.82 -4.79 -12.57
CA GLN A 64 -1.73 -5.76 -12.39
C GLN A 64 -1.68 -6.30 -10.96
N GLN A 65 -1.96 -5.46 -9.97
CA GLN A 65 -1.92 -5.84 -8.56
C GLN A 65 -3.04 -6.79 -8.16
N GLN A 66 -4.21 -6.71 -8.79
CA GLN A 66 -5.32 -7.64 -8.51
C GLN A 66 -5.00 -9.11 -8.84
N GLU A 67 -3.94 -9.33 -9.64
CA GLU A 67 -3.40 -10.64 -10.02
C GLU A 67 -2.22 -11.09 -9.14
N LEU A 68 -1.64 -10.18 -8.32
CA LEU A 68 -0.47 -10.51 -7.49
C LEU A 68 -0.83 -11.28 -6.22
N ASP A 69 -2.00 -11.03 -5.64
CA ASP A 69 -2.55 -11.77 -4.50
C ASP A 69 -4.05 -11.99 -4.72
N GLU A 70 -4.42 -13.20 -5.11
CA GLU A 70 -5.82 -13.54 -5.36
C GLU A 70 -6.69 -13.49 -4.11
N LYS A 71 -6.10 -13.63 -2.91
CA LYS A 71 -6.81 -13.80 -1.64
C LYS A 71 -7.03 -12.49 -0.90
N ASN A 72 -6.15 -11.51 -1.06
CA ASN A 72 -6.22 -10.23 -0.36
C ASN A 72 -6.30 -9.07 -1.36
N PRO A 73 -7.49 -8.49 -1.59
CA PRO A 73 -7.58 -7.26 -2.40
C PRO A 73 -6.74 -6.17 -1.74
N PHE A 74 -5.80 -5.60 -2.51
CA PHE A 74 -4.71 -4.80 -1.96
C PHE A 74 -5.11 -3.35 -1.66
N TYR A 75 -5.93 -2.74 -2.50
CA TYR A 75 -6.46 -1.41 -2.26
C TYR A 75 -7.80 -1.52 -1.55
N GLU A 76 -7.85 -1.07 -0.31
CA GLU A 76 -9.14 -0.77 0.35
C GLU A 76 -9.80 0.49 -0.24
N LEU A 77 -9.00 1.39 -0.82
CA LEU A 77 -9.48 2.61 -1.43
C LEU A 77 -8.52 3.12 -2.52
N VAL A 78 -9.05 3.36 -3.71
CA VAL A 78 -8.37 4.08 -4.79
C VAL A 78 -9.05 5.44 -4.97
N VAL A 79 -8.33 6.52 -4.68
CA VAL A 79 -8.84 7.89 -4.87
C VAL A 79 -8.20 8.50 -6.12
N ILE A 80 -9.03 8.90 -7.08
CA ILE A 80 -8.58 9.63 -8.27
C ILE A 80 -9.23 11.01 -8.27
N CYS A 81 -8.41 12.05 -8.20
CA CYS A 81 -8.85 13.43 -8.27
C CYS A 81 -8.58 14.00 -9.66
N SER A 82 -9.62 14.51 -10.33
CA SER A 82 -9.48 15.30 -11.56
C SER A 82 -9.86 16.75 -11.30
N THR A 83 -9.16 17.69 -11.94
CA THR A 83 -9.49 19.12 -11.93
C THR A 83 -10.63 19.49 -12.88
N SER A 84 -10.94 18.61 -13.85
CA SER A 84 -12.13 18.79 -14.68
C SER A 84 -13.37 18.54 -13.83
N GLY A 85 -14.39 19.40 -13.89
CA GLY A 85 -15.69 19.16 -13.23
C GLY A 85 -16.42 17.88 -13.70
N GLN A 86 -15.81 17.12 -14.61
CA GLN A 86 -16.22 15.79 -15.04
C GLN A 86 -15.18 14.75 -14.66
N PHE A 87 -15.63 13.53 -14.42
CA PHE A 87 -14.79 12.39 -14.10
C PHE A 87 -13.77 12.10 -15.22
N ASP A 88 -12.53 11.75 -14.85
CA ASP A 88 -11.44 11.51 -15.80
C ASP A 88 -11.84 10.45 -16.85
N GLN A 89 -11.73 10.80 -18.13
CA GLN A 89 -12.18 9.95 -19.23
C GLN A 89 -11.38 8.64 -19.32
N THR A 90 -10.09 8.67 -18.98
CA THR A 90 -9.25 7.47 -18.91
C THR A 90 -9.79 6.53 -17.84
N VAL A 91 -10.17 7.04 -16.67
CA VAL A 91 -10.79 6.21 -15.63
C VAL A 91 -12.09 5.61 -16.13
N ASN A 92 -12.96 6.39 -16.75
CA ASN A 92 -14.22 5.88 -17.30
C ASN A 92 -14.01 4.74 -18.31
N SER A 93 -12.97 4.82 -19.14
CA SER A 93 -12.68 3.81 -20.14
C SER A 93 -12.12 2.50 -19.57
N PHE A 94 -11.41 2.54 -18.44
CA PHE A 94 -10.64 1.39 -17.95
C PHE A 94 -11.07 0.87 -16.57
N LYS A 95 -11.95 1.58 -15.84
CA LYS A 95 -12.35 1.20 -14.47
C LYS A 95 -12.92 -0.22 -14.36
N ASP A 96 -13.63 -0.70 -15.39
CA ASP A 96 -14.29 -2.01 -15.37
C ASP A 96 -13.29 -3.19 -15.41
N ILE A 97 -12.02 -2.92 -15.71
CA ILE A 97 -10.93 -3.90 -15.64
C ILE A 97 -10.49 -4.14 -14.18
N ILE A 98 -10.66 -3.13 -13.32
CA ILE A 98 -10.29 -3.18 -11.90
C ILE A 98 -11.48 -3.74 -11.13
N LYS A 99 -11.43 -5.03 -10.81
CA LYS A 99 -12.58 -5.77 -10.25
C LYS A 99 -12.49 -5.99 -8.75
N LYS A 100 -11.30 -5.80 -8.18
CA LYS A 100 -10.98 -6.08 -6.78
C LYS A 100 -10.39 -4.81 -6.15
N SER A 101 -11.28 -3.92 -5.70
CA SER A 101 -10.97 -2.72 -4.93
C SER A 101 -12.07 -2.47 -3.92
#